data_AF-A0AAX0IDM9-F1
#
_entry.id   AF-A0AAX0IDM9-F1
#
_cell.length_a   1.000
_cell.length_b   1.000
_cell.length_c   1.000
_cell.angle_alpha   90.00
_cell.angle_beta   90.00
_cell.angle_gamma   90.00
#
_symmetry.space_group_name_H-M   'P 1'
#
loop_
_entity.id
_entity.type
_entity.pdbx_description
1 polymer ?
#
loop_
_entity_poly.entity_id
_entity_poly.type
_entity_poly.pdbx_seq_one_letter_code
_entity_poly.pdbx_strand_id
1 'polypeptide(L)'
;MSVYAITVPCFAQMLRSLTTLLAKGEERAQALGFDPQNLLDARLAPDIHTLARQVEFTCTQAQEAVCRLTRQALPQLAAPANMRQARALFPA
;
A
#
# COMPACT_ATOMS: atom_id res chain seq x y z
N MET A 1 28.26 0.05 -0.32
CA MET A 1 26.85 0.48 -0.34
C MET A 1 26.38 0.70 1.08
N SER A 2 25.60 1.76 1.36
CA SER A 2 24.98 1.94 2.68
C SER A 2 23.64 1.21 2.76
N VAL A 3 23.21 0.84 3.97
CA VAL A 3 21.90 0.21 4.20
C VAL A 3 20.76 1.11 3.70
N TYR A 4 20.91 2.43 3.87
CA TYR A 4 19.99 3.42 3.31
C TYR A 4 19.86 3.28 1.80
N ALA A 5 20.97 3.23 1.06
CA ALA A 5 20.98 3.21 -0.40
C ALA A 5 20.28 1.98 -1.02
N ILE A 6 20.23 0.86 -0.29
CA ILE A 6 19.61 -0.39 -0.76
C ILE A 6 18.16 -0.58 -0.27
N THR A 7 17.68 0.24 0.68
CA THR A 7 16.34 0.09 1.28
C THR A 7 15.43 1.27 0.96
N VAL A 8 15.71 2.45 1.52
CA VAL A 8 14.78 3.59 1.53
C VAL A 8 14.38 4.03 0.11
N PRO A 9 15.30 4.23 -0.86
CA PRO A 9 14.92 4.61 -2.22
C PRO A 9 14.08 3.53 -2.92
N CYS A 10 14.38 2.25 -2.67
CA CYS A 10 13.67 1.11 -3.25
C CYS A 10 12.23 1.05 -2.73
N PHE A 11 12.04 1.09 -1.41
CA PHE A 11 10.70 1.10 -0.80
C PHE A 11 9.88 2.30 -1.26
N ALA A 12 10.46 3.50 -1.27
CA ALA A 12 9.78 4.69 -1.76
C ALA A 12 9.33 4.53 -3.23
N GLN A 13 10.18 3.95 -4.09
CA GLN A 13 9.82 3.70 -5.48
C GLN A 13 8.67 2.69 -5.61
N MET A 14 8.74 1.57 -4.89
CA MET A 14 7.68 0.55 -4.91
C MET A 14 6.34 1.09 -4.40
N LEU A 15 6.35 1.87 -3.32
CA LEU A 15 5.13 2.47 -2.76
C LEU A 15 4.52 3.51 -3.72
N ARG A 16 5.35 4.32 -4.40
CA ARG A 16 4.86 5.22 -5.47
C ARG A 16 4.21 4.44 -6.61
N SER A 17 4.84 3.35 -7.05
CA SER A 17 4.26 2.48 -8.08
C SER A 17 2.93 1.87 -7.64
N LEU A 18 2.81 1.44 -6.38
CA LEU A 18 1.55 0.95 -5.81
C LEU A 18 0.45 2.02 -5.85
N THR A 19 0.75 3.26 -5.45
CA THR A 19 -0.19 4.38 -5.54
C THR A 19 -0.68 4.62 -6.96
N THR A 20 0.21 4.54 -7.96
CA THR A 20 -0.17 4.65 -9.37
C THR A 20 -1.04 3.49 -9.85
N LEU A 21 -0.76 2.26 -9.40
CA LEU A 21 -1.56 1.09 -9.75
C LEU A 21 -2.98 1.17 -9.17
N LEU A 22 -3.11 1.62 -7.92
CA LEU A 22 -4.42 1.84 -7.29
C LEU A 22 -5.24 2.90 -8.03
N ALA A 23 -4.61 4.01 -8.44
CA ALA A 23 -5.28 5.04 -9.23
C ALA A 23 -5.80 4.49 -10.58
N LYS A 24 -4.97 3.71 -11.28
CA LYS A 24 -5.40 3.03 -12.53
C LYS A 24 -6.55 2.05 -12.31
N GLY A 25 -6.52 1.32 -11.19
CA GLY A 25 -7.61 0.42 -10.81
C GLY A 25 -8.91 1.17 -10.58
N GLU A 26 -8.85 2.27 -9.83
CA GLU A 26 -9.99 3.17 -9.58
C GLU A 26 -10.56 3.74 -10.88
N GLU A 27 -9.72 4.28 -11.76
CA GLU A 27 -10.12 4.77 -13.09
C GLU A 27 -10.78 3.68 -13.94
N ARG A 28 -10.22 2.46 -13.92
CA ARG A 28 -10.75 1.32 -14.67
C ARG A 28 -12.11 0.86 -14.14
N ALA A 29 -12.30 0.85 -12.82
CA ALA A 29 -13.57 0.50 -12.18
C ALA A 29 -14.66 1.49 -12.56
N GLN A 30 -14.35 2.78 -12.50
CA GLN A 30 -15.25 3.86 -12.92
C GLN A 30 -15.62 3.73 -14.41
N ALA A 31 -14.64 3.48 -15.29
CA ALA A 31 -14.87 3.29 -16.72
C ALA A 31 -15.74 2.06 -17.05
N LEU A 32 -15.78 1.06 -16.17
CA LEU A 32 -16.62 -0.14 -16.30
C LEU A 32 -17.95 -0.05 -15.54
N GLY A 33 -18.17 1.02 -14.77
CA GLY A 33 -19.40 1.24 -14.03
C GLY A 33 -19.58 0.37 -12.77
N PHE A 34 -18.51 -0.15 -12.18
CA PHE A 34 -18.59 -0.86 -10.89
C PHE A 34 -17.89 -0.08 -9.77
N ASP A 35 -18.35 -0.31 -8.53
CA ASP A 35 -17.83 0.37 -7.34
C ASP A 35 -16.33 0.05 -7.14
N PRO A 36 -15.43 1.04 -7.08
CA PRO A 36 -14.02 0.84 -6.76
C PRO A 36 -13.78 0.11 -5.43
N GLN A 37 -14.72 0.14 -4.47
CA GLN A 37 -14.63 -0.65 -3.24
C GLN A 37 -14.52 -2.15 -3.51
N ASN A 38 -15.15 -2.64 -4.57
CA ASN A 38 -15.05 -4.04 -4.97
C ASN A 38 -13.60 -4.47 -5.21
N LEU A 39 -12.71 -3.56 -5.65
CA LEU A 39 -11.28 -3.87 -5.80
C LEU A 39 -10.58 -4.00 -4.45
N LEU A 40 -10.92 -3.15 -3.47
CA LEU A 40 -10.32 -3.19 -2.13
C LEU A 40 -10.75 -4.44 -1.35
N ASP A 41 -12.00 -4.85 -1.53
CA ASP A 41 -12.57 -6.05 -0.90
C ASP A 41 -12.21 -7.35 -1.64
N ALA A 42 -11.73 -7.25 -2.88
CA ALA A 42 -11.33 -8.41 -3.67
C ALA A 42 -10.16 -9.18 -3.02
N ARG A 43 -10.19 -10.49 -3.20
CA ARG A 43 -9.15 -11.45 -2.82
C ARG A 43 -8.90 -12.42 -3.97
N LEU A 44 -7.66 -12.89 -4.11
CA LEU A 44 -7.28 -13.82 -5.17
C LEU A 44 -7.74 -15.26 -4.90
N ALA A 45 -7.84 -15.63 -3.62
CA ALA A 45 -8.36 -16.91 -3.15
C ALA A 45 -9.07 -16.72 -1.80
N PRO A 46 -9.93 -17.67 -1.36
CA PRO A 46 -10.70 -17.54 -0.12
C PRO A 46 -9.87 -17.41 1.16
N ASP A 47 -8.64 -17.92 1.14
CA ASP A 47 -7.67 -17.93 2.24
C ASP A 47 -6.67 -16.77 2.20
N ILE A 48 -6.73 -15.92 1.16
CA ILE A 48 -5.86 -14.75 1.00
C ILE A 48 -6.57 -13.50 1.52
N HIS A 49 -5.81 -12.61 2.16
CA HIS A 49 -6.31 -11.31 2.61
C HIS A 49 -6.78 -10.42 1.44
N THR A 50 -7.73 -9.52 1.73
CA THR A 50 -8.22 -8.53 0.76
C THR A 50 -7.13 -7.58 0.30
N LEU A 51 -7.31 -6.94 -0.87
CA LEU A 51 -6.38 -5.94 -1.38
C LEU A 51 -6.13 -4.82 -0.35
N ALA A 52 -7.16 -4.33 0.34
CA ALA A 52 -7.01 -3.32 1.39
C ALA A 52 -5.99 -3.74 2.46
N ARG A 53 -6.07 -5.00 2.93
CA ARG A 53 -5.15 -5.53 3.93
C ARG A 53 -3.74 -5.75 3.38
N GLN A 54 -3.61 -6.12 2.11
CA GLN A 54 -2.31 -6.22 1.44
C GLN A 54 -1.62 -4.84 1.33
N VAL A 55 -2.38 -3.77 1.04
CA VAL A 55 -1.86 -2.39 1.01
C VAL A 55 -1.35 -1.99 2.40
N GLU A 56 -2.13 -2.23 3.46
CA GLU A 56 -1.70 -1.98 4.84
C GLU A 56 -0.39 -2.71 5.18
N PHE A 57 -0.31 -4.01 4.88
CA PHE A 57 0.90 -4.79 5.17
C PHE A 57 2.11 -4.31 4.37
N THR A 58 1.93 -3.93 3.11
CA THR A 58 3.02 -3.43 2.27
C THR A 58 3.59 -2.12 2.83
N CYS A 59 2.72 -1.17 3.20
CA CYS A 59 3.14 0.08 3.83
C CYS A 59 3.78 -0.14 5.20
N THR A 60 3.22 -1.05 6.01
CA THR A 60 3.73 -1.38 7.34
C THR A 60 5.12 -1.99 7.27
N GLN A 61 5.37 -2.95 6.35
CA GLN A 61 6.68 -3.59 6.20
C GLN A 61 7.78 -2.60 5.77
N ALA A 62 7.45 -1.66 4.88
CA ALA A 62 8.39 -0.62 4.47
C ALA A 62 8.80 0.28 5.65
N GLN A 63 7.85 0.65 6.51
CA GLN A 63 8.12 1.45 7.71
C GLN A 63 8.84 0.64 8.78
N GLU A 64 8.44 -0.61 8.99
CA GLU A 64 9.03 -1.50 9.98
C GLU A 64 10.53 -1.69 9.76
N ALA A 65 10.96 -1.89 8.52
CA ALA A 65 12.37 -2.01 8.18
C ALA A 65 13.17 -0.77 8.64
N VAL A 66 12.64 0.43 8.37
CA VAL A 66 13.30 1.69 8.76
C VAL A 66 13.26 1.88 10.28
N CYS A 67 12.10 1.73 10.91
CA CYS A 67 11.92 1.90 12.35
C CYS A 67 12.79 0.94 13.17
N ARG A 68 12.93 -0.33 12.75
CA ARG A 68 13.80 -1.28 13.42
C ARG A 68 15.28 -0.88 13.35
N LEU A 69 15.73 -0.40 12.19
CA LEU A 69 17.12 0.04 11.99
C LEU A 69 17.44 1.33 12.74
N THR A 70 16.46 2.22 12.92
CA THR A 70 16.60 3.49 13.64
C THR A 70 16.17 3.40 15.11
N ARG A 71 15.74 2.21 15.59
CA ARG A 71 15.20 1.96 16.94
C ARG A 71 14.03 2.87 17.31
N GLN A 72 13.20 3.20 16.32
CA GLN A 72 11.96 3.96 16.50
C GLN A 72 10.77 3.02 16.68
N ALA A 73 9.72 3.52 17.34
CA ALA A 73 8.46 2.80 17.44
C ALA A 73 7.78 2.74 16.05
N LEU A 74 7.22 1.57 15.72
CA LEU A 74 6.44 1.39 14.49
C LEU A 74 5.05 2.02 14.68
N PRO A 75 4.66 3.01 13.87
CA PRO A 75 3.29 3.52 13.87
C PRO A 75 2.31 2.43 13.39
N GLN A 76 1.12 2.41 13.96
CA GLN A 76 0.06 1.49 13.54
C GLN A 76 -0.69 2.10 12.35
N LEU A 77 -0.60 1.43 11.20
CA LEU A 77 -1.44 1.72 10.05
C LEU A 77 -2.70 0.87 10.11
N ALA A 78 -3.80 1.40 9.59
CA ALA A 78 -5.05 0.66 9.41
C ALA A 78 -5.27 0.38 7.92
N ALA A 79 -6.01 -0.70 7.63
CA ALA A 79 -6.48 -0.97 6.28
C ALA A 79 -7.26 0.24 5.74
N PRO A 80 -6.99 0.66 4.50
CA PRO A 80 -7.71 1.77 3.90
C PRO A 80 -9.17 1.39 3.67
N ALA A 81 -10.09 2.22 4.16
CA ALA A 81 -11.53 2.02 3.97
C ALA A 81 -12.03 2.50 2.60
N ASN A 82 -11.18 3.13 1.79
CA ASN A 82 -11.50 3.61 0.44
C ASN A 82 -10.23 3.91 -0.37
N MET A 83 -10.40 4.07 -1.69
CA MET A 83 -9.29 4.35 -2.62
C MET A 83 -8.52 5.62 -2.27
N ARG A 84 -9.19 6.65 -1.75
CA ARG A 84 -8.53 7.88 -1.30
C ARG A 84 -7.57 7.60 -0.15
N GLN A 85 -8.00 6.85 0.87
CA GLN A 85 -7.13 6.43 1.98
C GLN A 85 -6.01 5.51 1.50
N ALA A 86 -6.31 4.57 0.60
CA ALA A 86 -5.33 3.64 0.05
C ALA A 86 -4.18 4.38 -0.65
N ARG A 87 -4.50 5.46 -1.36
CA ARG A 87 -3.53 6.33 -2.05
C ARG A 87 -2.83 7.32 -1.12
N ALA A 88 -3.40 7.64 0.04
CA ALA A 88 -2.86 8.58 1.02
C ALA A 88 -1.97 7.91 2.08
N LEU A 89 -1.97 6.57 2.17
CA LEU A 89 -1.15 5.81 3.12
C LEU A 89 0.35 6.03 2.96
N PHE A 90 0.80 6.45 1.78
CA PHE A 90 2.15 6.94 1.54
C PHE A 90 2.07 8.28 0.82
N PRO A 91 2.35 9.42 1.50
CA PRO A 91 2.48 10.68 0.81
C PRO A 91 3.64 10.59 -0.18
N ALA A 92 3.36 10.96 -1.43
CA ALA A 92 4.33 10.95 -2.53
C ALA A 92 5.57 11.80 -2.23
#